data_AF-A0A0Q7KEN6-F1
#
_entry.id   AF-A0A0Q7KEN6-F1
#
_cell.length_a   1.000
_cell.length_b   1.000
_cell.length_c   1.000
_cell.angle_alpha   90.00
_cell.angle_beta   90.00
_cell.angle_gamma   90.00
#
_symmetry.space_group_name_H-M   'P 1'
#
loop_
_entity.id
_entity.type
_entity.pdbx_description
1 polymer ?
#
loop_
_entity_poly.entity_id
_entity_poly.type
_entity_poly.pdbx_seq_one_letter_code
_entity_poly.pdbx_strand_id
1 'polypeptide(L)' 'MCLQVPARRGRLRVVTDGFVRKSHALGLQVHVWTIDEPDEMHALLDLGVDGLVTDRTDVLKDVLTARGVWKDPR' A
#
# COMPACT_ATOMS: atom_id res chain seq x y z
N MET A 1 11.26 11.22 -0.02
CA MET A 1 11.01 10.94 -1.45
C MET A 1 10.23 9.64 -1.54
N CYS A 2 9.34 9.46 -2.51
CA CYS A 2 8.51 8.25 -2.63
C CYS A 2 8.55 7.64 -4.04
N LEU A 3 8.32 6.34 -4.11
CA LEU A 3 8.02 5.59 -5.33
C LEU A 3 6.50 5.37 -5.39
N GLN A 4 5.87 5.79 -6.48
CA GLN A 4 4.46 5.51 -6.74
C GLN A 4 4.34 4.54 -7.90
N VAL A 5 3.90 3.32 -7.63
CA VAL A 5 3.95 2.22 -8.60
C VAL A 5 2.64 1.43 -8.61
N PRO A 6 2.28 0.76 -9.72
CA PRO A 6 1.18 -0.18 -9.69
C PRO A 6 1.59 -1.45 -8.93
N ALA A 7 0.64 -2.16 -8.31
CA ALA A 7 0.92 -3.47 -7.70
C ALA A 7 1.47 -4.49 -8.72
N ARG A 8 0.93 -4.42 -9.95
CA ARG A 8 1.31 -5.27 -11.09
C ARG A 8 1.36 -4.48 -12.39
N ARG A 9 2.24 -4.89 -13.31
CA ARG A 9 2.30 -4.40 -14.68
C ARG A 9 2.22 -5.59 -15.63
N GLY A 10 1.03 -5.87 -16.17
CA GLY A 10 0.77 -7.08 -16.94
C GLY A 10 1.04 -8.33 -16.09
N ARG A 11 1.97 -9.18 -16.54
CA ARG A 11 2.36 -10.41 -15.82
C ARG A 11 3.32 -10.17 -14.67
N LEU A 12 3.99 -9.01 -14.62
CA LEU A 12 4.98 -8.68 -13.61
C LEU A 12 4.30 -8.20 -12.32
N ARG A 13 4.63 -8.83 -11.18
CA ARG A 13 4.36 -8.29 -9.85
C ARG A 13 5.46 -7.30 -9.50
N VAL A 14 5.10 -6.02 -9.36
CA VAL A 14 6.04 -4.93 -9.12
C VAL A 14 6.33 -4.84 -7.62
N VAL A 15 5.28 -4.85 -6.81
CA VAL A 15 5.38 -4.76 -5.36
C VAL A 15 5.55 -6.16 -4.78
N THR A 16 6.74 -6.39 -4.21
CA THR A 16 7.14 -7.62 -3.52
C THR A 16 7.84 -7.24 -2.22
N ASP A 17 7.98 -8.17 -1.27
CA ASP A 17 8.71 -7.94 -0.02
C ASP A 17 10.13 -7.38 -0.28
N GLY A 18 10.86 -8.01 -1.20
CA GLY A 18 12.22 -7.56 -1.57
C GLY A 18 12.24 -6.16 -2.19
N PHE A 19 11.22 -5.79 -2.96
CA PHE A 19 11.08 -4.43 -3.51
C PHE A 19 10.86 -3.41 -2.40
N VAL A 20 9.93 -3.68 -1.47
CA VAL A 20 9.61 -2.78 -0.36
C VAL A 20 10.84 -2.60 0.54
N ARG A 21 11.44 -3.70 1.00
CA ARG A 21 12.65 -3.66 1.84
C ARG A 21 13.80 -2.88 1.21
N LYS A 22 14.04 -3.06 -0.09
CA LYS A 22 15.12 -2.37 -0.79
C LYS A 22 14.82 -0.88 -0.97
N SER A 23 13.56 -0.52 -1.18
CA SER A 23 13.11 0.87 -1.24
C SER A 23 13.29 1.56 0.12
N HIS A 24 12.87 0.90 1.20
CA HIS A 24 13.06 1.40 2.57
C HIS A 24 14.54 1.55 2.94
N ALA A 25 15.40 0.61 2.53
CA ALA A 25 16.85 0.71 2.75
C ALA A 25 17.48 1.92 2.04
N LEU A 26 16.82 2.47 1.01
CA LEU A 26 17.21 3.70 0.32
C LEU A 26 16.51 4.95 0.89
N GLY A 27 15.75 4.81 1.98
CA GLY A 27 14.99 5.91 2.58
C GLY A 27 13.78 6.35 1.74
N LEU A 28 13.27 5.48 0.86
CA LEU A 28 12.12 5.75 -0.01
C LEU A 28 10.85 5.13 0.54
N GLN A 29 9.76 5.90 0.56
CA GLN A 29 8.41 5.38 0.78
C GLN A 29 7.87 4.70 -0.47
N VAL A 30 7.03 3.69 -0.31
CA VAL A 30 6.35 2.97 -1.40
C VAL A 30 4.85 3.20 -1.30
N HIS A 31 4.29 3.90 -2.29
CA HIS A 31 2.85 4.06 -2.45
C HIS A 31 2.35 3.25 -3.65
N VAL A 32 1.22 2.57 -3.48
CA VAL A 32 0.66 1.67 -4.51
C VAL A 32 -0.71 2.17 -4.97
N TRP A 33 -0.93 2.16 -6.29
CA TRP A 33 -2.17 2.61 -6.92
C TRP A 33 -2.65 1.60 -7.99
N THR A 34 -3.93 1.53 -8.37
CA THR A 34 -5.13 1.82 -7.57
C THR A 34 -5.62 0.49 -7.01
N ILE A 35 -5.85 0.41 -5.71
CA ILE A 35 -6.23 -0.84 -5.03
C ILE A 35 -7.58 -0.64 -4.38
N ASP A 36 -8.59 -1.39 -4.81
CA ASP A 36 -9.98 -1.22 -4.34
C ASP A 36 -10.50 -2.42 -3.56
N GLU A 37 -9.81 -3.56 -3.62
CA GLU A 37 -10.20 -4.80 -2.95
C GLU A 37 -9.57 -4.89 -1.55
N PRO A 38 -10.36 -5.11 -0.47
CA PRO A 38 -9.86 -5.09 0.90
C PRO A 38 -8.79 -6.16 1.16
N ASP A 39 -8.94 -7.36 0.60
CA ASP A 39 -7.96 -8.44 0.75
C ASP A 39 -6.60 -8.06 0.14
N GLU A 40 -6.60 -7.35 -0.99
CA GLU A 40 -5.37 -6.85 -1.61
C GLU A 40 -4.77 -5.69 -0.80
N MET A 41 -5.60 -4.80 -0.24
CA MET A 41 -5.14 -3.76 0.67
C MET A 41 -4.42 -4.38 1.87
N HIS A 42 -5.01 -5.37 2.53
CA HIS A 42 -4.40 -6.10 3.63
C HIS A 42 -3.06 -6.70 3.22
N ALA A 43 -3.02 -7.45 2.11
CA ALA A 43 -1.80 -8.09 1.64
C ALA A 43 -0.67 -7.09 1.33
N LEU A 44 -0.97 -5.96 0.70
CA LEU A 44 0.02 -4.92 0.40
C LEU A 44 0.50 -4.21 1.66
N LEU A 45 -0.41 -3.91 2.59
CA LEU A 45 -0.05 -3.31 3.86
C LEU A 45 0.77 -4.26 4.76
N ASP A 46 0.56 -5.58 4.65
CA ASP A 46 1.36 -6.59 5.34
C ASP A 46 2.76 -6.73 4.71
N LEU A 47 2.89 -6.46 3.40
CA LEU A 47 4.19 -6.29 2.74
C LEU A 47 4.93 -5.01 3.17
N GLY A 48 4.28 -4.13 3.94
CA GLY A 48 4.88 -2.90 4.46
C GLY A 48 4.85 -1.71 3.51
N VAL A 49 3.91 -1.66 2.55
CA VAL A 49 3.73 -0.43 1.76
C VAL A 49 3.31 0.73 2.67
N ASP A 50 3.81 1.92 2.37
CA ASP A 50 3.60 3.12 3.19
C ASP A 50 2.28 3.82 2.88
N GLY A 51 1.72 3.58 1.69
CA GLY A 51 0.48 4.22 1.25
C GLY A 51 -0.24 3.45 0.16
N LEU A 52 -1.57 3.54 0.19
CA LEU A 52 -2.46 3.02 -0.83
C LEU A 52 -3.23 4.18 -1.44
N VAL A 53 -3.37 4.15 -2.76
CA VAL A 53 -4.30 4.98 -3.52
C VAL A 53 -5.45 4.09 -3.95
N THR A 54 -6.67 4.54 -3.71
CA THR A 54 -7.90 3.78 -3.92
C THR A 54 -8.99 4.72 -4.42
N ASP A 55 -9.91 4.18 -5.21
CA ASP A 55 -11.18 4.84 -5.52
C ASP A 55 -12.25 4.52 -4.45
N ARG A 56 -11.96 3.60 -3.52
CA ARG A 56 -12.82 3.13 -2.41
C ARG A 56 -12.26 3.54 -1.05
N THR A 57 -12.28 4.83 -0.78
CA THR A 57 -11.77 5.41 0.48
C THR A 57 -12.55 4.97 1.72
N ASP A 58 -13.84 4.63 1.54
CA ASP A 58 -14.68 3.99 2.54
C ASP A 58 -14.08 2.64 2.99
N VAL A 59 -13.78 1.78 2.02
CA VAL A 59 -13.19 0.45 2.28
C VAL A 59 -11.80 0.56 2.89
N LEU A 60 -10.95 1.45 2.35
CA LEU A 60 -9.61 1.65 2.89
C LEU A 60 -9.65 2.16 4.33
N LYS A 61 -10.59 3.05 4.67
CA LYS A 61 -10.78 3.51 6.05
C LYS A 61 -11.14 2.35 6.98
N ASP A 62 -12.04 1.46 6.57
CA ASP A 62 -12.42 0.30 7.37
C ASP A 62 -11.23 -0.65 7.58
N VAL A 63 -10.44 -0.92 6.53
CA VAL A 63 -9.21 -1.72 6.62
C VAL A 63 -8.21 -1.10 7.59
N LEU A 64 -7.94 0.21 7.47
CA LEU A 64 -6.99 0.91 8.34
C LEU A 64 -7.48 1.01 9.79
N THR A 65 -8.80 1.13 9.98
CA THR A 65 -9.44 1.13 11.30
C THR A 65 -9.35 -0.24 11.95
N ALA A 66 -9.66 -1.31 11.22
CA ALA A 66 -9.52 -2.69 11.68
C ALA A 66 -8.08 -3.04 12.07
N ARG A 67 -7.08 -2.47 11.38
CA ARG A 67 -5.66 -2.61 11.69
C ARG A 67 -5.17 -1.68 12.82
N GLY A 68 -6.02 -0.82 13.36
CA GLY A 68 -5.67 0.11 14.44
C GLY A 68 -4.68 1.21 14.04
N VAL A 69 -4.53 1.47 12.74
CA VAL A 69 -3.57 2.46 12.20
C VAL A 69 -4.25 3.71 11.64
N TRP A 70 -5.58 3.71 11.53
CA TRP A 70 -6.34 4.90 11.19
C TRP A 70 -6.15 5.98 12.27
N LYS A 71 -5.72 7.17 11.85
CA LYS A 71 -5.62 8.34 12.72
C LYS A 71 -6.77 9.27 12.40
N ASP A 72 -7.57 9.58 13.41
CA ASP A 72 -8.64 10.56 13.25
C ASP A 72 -8.00 11.93 12.94
N PRO A 73 -8.36 12.58 11.81
CA PRO A 73 -7.93 13.94 11.57
C PRO A 73 -8.53 14.84 12.65
N ARG A 74 -7.67 15.31 13.57
CA ARG A 74 -8.00 16.36 14.54
C ARG A 74 -8.22 17.70 13.86
#